data_AF-A0A093VSK7-F1
#
_entry.id   AF-A0A093VSK7-F1
#
_cell.length_a   1.000
_cell.length_b   1.000
_cell.length_c   1.000
_cell.angle_alpha   90.00
_cell.angle_beta   90.00
_cell.angle_gamma   90.00
#
_symmetry.space_group_name_H-M   'P 1'
#
loop_
_entity.id
_entity.type
_entity.pdbx_description
1 polymer ?
#
loop_
_entity_poly.entity_id
_entity_poly.type
_entity_poly.pdbx_seq_one_letter_code
_entity_poly.pdbx_strand_id
1 'polypeptide(L)'
;MKSVLALVLGAGTGYALAQSLPDYVLKYGTSKPSMFPQEHDVSPFCLWAHANYIVGVTAPLVWLDVNETYFPGDIYGQVQNTYPALNYTKITGYTTPLTLDNLDQLNAFGNTNVYLTSNEGIEAFPAWFHGTQPNSHGVTEGATSCAIVTVDHGDGTLDAFYFYFYSFNKGDIVLGAVWGDHVGDWEHNMVRFTNGEPQALWYSQHSGGEAFTYDAVLKINSRPVSYSGQGTHANYAIQGVHDHTIPGVNLPFGPVNDYTSNGTLWDPTGNYYAYSYDNVTAVFTAYDSSYPVNWLYFNGQWGDIQVAKQRGIFGQYEYTSGPNGPKFKSLVRTNHDRRIVSYR
;
A
#
# COMPACT_ATOMS: atom_id res chain seq x y z
N MET A 1 -6.96 -50.05 52.63
CA MET A 1 -7.10 -49.80 51.18
C MET A 1 -7.96 -48.56 50.97
N LYS A 2 -7.35 -47.49 50.46
CA LYS A 2 -7.92 -46.42 49.62
C LYS A 2 -6.80 -45.39 49.48
N SER A 3 -5.98 -45.59 48.46
CA SER A 3 -4.89 -44.67 48.12
C SER A 3 -5.44 -43.50 47.31
N VAL A 4 -5.03 -42.31 47.70
CA VAL A 4 -5.29 -41.02 47.06
C VAL A 4 -4.50 -40.96 45.75
N LEU A 5 -5.17 -40.65 44.63
CA LEU A 5 -4.53 -40.31 43.37
C LEU A 5 -4.75 -38.81 43.12
N ALA A 6 -3.66 -38.05 43.19
CA ALA A 6 -3.63 -36.63 42.87
C ALA A 6 -3.76 -36.44 41.35
N LEU A 7 -4.71 -35.60 40.93
CA LEU A 7 -4.87 -35.16 39.55
C LEU A 7 -3.91 -34.00 39.27
N VAL A 8 -2.95 -34.23 38.38
CA VAL A 8 -2.04 -33.20 37.86
C VAL A 8 -2.83 -32.29 36.92
N LEU A 9 -2.92 -31.00 37.24
CA LEU A 9 -3.44 -29.96 36.35
C LEU A 9 -2.41 -29.70 35.24
N GLY A 10 -2.73 -30.13 34.02
CA GLY A 10 -1.98 -29.75 32.82
C GLY A 10 -2.31 -28.31 32.42
N ALA A 11 -1.29 -27.48 32.28
CA ALA A 11 -1.39 -26.12 31.77
C ALA A 11 -1.96 -26.13 30.35
N GLY A 12 -3.09 -25.45 30.15
CA GLY A 12 -3.67 -25.21 28.83
C GLY A 12 -2.76 -24.28 28.03
N THR A 13 -2.22 -24.78 26.93
CA THR A 13 -1.68 -23.96 25.85
C THR A 13 -2.83 -23.14 25.27
N GLY A 14 -2.85 -21.84 25.54
CA GLY A 14 -3.76 -20.92 24.87
C GLY A 14 -3.44 -20.92 23.39
N TYR A 15 -4.32 -21.47 22.57
CA TYR A 15 -4.32 -21.21 21.14
C TYR A 15 -4.64 -19.72 20.98
N ALA A 16 -3.64 -18.91 20.64
CA ALA A 16 -3.90 -17.58 20.11
C ALA A 16 -4.81 -17.77 18.89
N LEU A 17 -6.03 -17.23 18.96
CA LEU A 17 -6.93 -17.23 17.81
C LEU A 17 -6.18 -16.54 16.66
N ALA A 18 -6.15 -17.18 15.49
CA ALA A 18 -5.59 -16.56 14.30
C ALA A 18 -6.29 -15.20 14.09
N GLN A 19 -5.51 -14.12 14.07
CA GLN A 19 -6.03 -12.79 13.78
C GLN A 19 -6.53 -12.82 12.33
N SER A 20 -7.77 -12.38 12.09
CA SER A 20 -8.30 -12.17 10.74
C SER A 20 -8.20 -10.69 10.40
N LEU A 21 -7.92 -10.37 9.13
CA LEU A 21 -7.98 -8.99 8.64
C LEU A 21 -9.40 -8.44 8.92
N PRO A 22 -9.55 -7.33 9.67
CA PRO A 22 -10.88 -6.85 10.00
C PRO A 22 -11.70 -6.57 8.73
N ASP A 23 -12.93 -7.08 8.69
CA ASP A 23 -13.82 -6.97 7.53
C ASP A 23 -13.87 -5.54 7.00
N TYR A 24 -14.03 -4.54 7.87
CA TYR A 24 -14.10 -3.13 7.49
C TYR A 24 -12.84 -2.55 6.84
N VAL A 25 -11.73 -3.28 6.76
CA VAL A 25 -10.52 -2.91 5.99
C VAL A 25 -10.63 -3.34 4.52
N LEU A 26 -11.32 -4.44 4.23
CA LEU A 26 -11.50 -4.95 2.86
C LEU A 26 -12.92 -4.69 2.34
N LYS A 27 -13.88 -5.17 3.12
CA LYS A 27 -15.30 -5.33 2.83
C LYS A 27 -16.04 -5.37 4.15
N TYR A 28 -16.74 -4.31 4.56
CA TYR A 28 -17.68 -4.47 5.67
C TYR A 28 -19.03 -4.99 5.14
N GLY A 29 -19.54 -6.07 5.75
CA GLY A 29 -20.87 -6.62 5.50
C GLY A 29 -20.90 -8.06 4.99
N THR A 30 -20.58 -9.03 5.85
CA THR A 30 -21.41 -10.25 5.87
C THR A 30 -22.64 -9.95 6.72
N SER A 31 -23.83 -10.30 6.22
CA SER A 31 -25.06 -10.22 6.99
C SER A 31 -24.88 -10.95 8.32
N LYS A 32 -24.82 -10.23 9.45
CA LYS A 32 -25.10 -10.88 10.73
C LYS A 32 -26.62 -10.98 10.86
N PRO A 33 -27.22 -12.18 10.93
CA PRO A 33 -28.59 -12.27 11.39
C PRO A 33 -28.60 -11.77 12.84
N SER A 34 -29.39 -10.73 13.12
CA SER A 34 -29.60 -10.30 14.50
C SER A 34 -30.31 -11.42 15.24
N MET A 35 -29.63 -12.08 16.16
CA MET A 35 -30.27 -12.92 17.15
C MET A 35 -30.70 -12.01 18.30
N PHE A 36 -31.94 -11.53 18.27
CA PHE A 36 -32.61 -11.04 19.48
C PHE A 36 -33.91 -11.84 19.67
N PRO A 37 -34.25 -12.18 20.92
CA PRO A 37 -35.33 -13.11 21.22
C PRO A 37 -36.67 -12.51 20.80
N GLN A 38 -37.50 -13.36 20.21
CA GLN A 38 -38.87 -13.05 19.86
C GLN A 38 -39.66 -12.86 21.17
N GLU A 39 -39.88 -11.62 21.58
CA GLU A 39 -40.97 -11.31 22.51
C GLU A 39 -42.25 -11.06 21.72
N HIS A 40 -43.27 -11.80 22.11
CA HIS A 40 -44.60 -11.77 21.54
C HIS A 40 -45.31 -10.44 21.84
N ASP A 41 -46.27 -10.14 20.97
CA ASP A 41 -47.47 -9.31 21.16
C ASP A 41 -47.53 -7.82 20.68
N VAL A 42 -48.26 -7.69 19.57
CA VAL A 42 -49.35 -6.75 19.18
C VAL A 42 -49.12 -5.25 18.95
N SER A 43 -49.17 -4.86 17.65
CA SER A 43 -49.94 -3.71 17.11
C SER A 43 -49.79 -3.61 15.58
N PRO A 44 -50.86 -3.36 14.79
CA PRO A 44 -50.77 -3.32 13.32
C PRO A 44 -50.74 -1.88 12.78
N PHE A 45 -49.86 -1.01 13.24
CA PHE A 45 -49.56 0.26 12.54
C PHE A 45 -48.18 0.75 12.94
N CYS A 46 -47.15 0.30 12.23
CA CYS A 46 -45.85 0.95 12.25
C CYS A 46 -45.38 1.08 10.79
N LEU A 47 -45.23 2.33 10.36
CA LEU A 47 -44.69 2.70 9.06
C LEU A 47 -43.32 2.04 8.87
N TRP A 48 -43.04 1.66 7.62
CA TRP A 48 -41.80 1.05 7.19
C TRP A 48 -40.60 1.93 7.57
N ALA A 49 -39.91 1.59 8.65
CA ALA A 49 -38.54 2.04 8.86
C ALA A 49 -37.66 1.18 7.94
N HIS A 50 -37.44 1.65 6.71
CA HIS A 50 -36.30 1.18 5.93
C HIS A 50 -35.04 1.72 6.62
N ALA A 51 -34.45 0.92 7.50
CA ALA A 51 -33.07 1.13 7.90
C ALA A 51 -32.21 0.91 6.65
N ASN A 52 -31.92 1.98 5.93
CA ASN A 52 -30.91 1.99 4.88
C ASN A 52 -29.55 1.83 5.58
N TYR A 53 -29.12 0.59 5.79
CA TYR A 53 -27.73 0.31 6.13
C TYR A 53 -26.90 0.64 4.90
N ILE A 54 -26.17 1.76 4.93
CA ILE A 54 -25.11 2.00 3.96
C ILE A 54 -24.02 0.96 4.26
N VAL A 55 -23.90 -0.01 3.37
CA VAL A 55 -22.78 -0.95 3.34
C VAL A 55 -21.54 -0.12 2.94
N GLY A 56 -20.72 0.24 3.93
CA GLY A 56 -19.52 1.04 3.75
C GLY A 56 -18.36 0.16 3.29
N VAL A 57 -17.88 0.37 2.07
CA VAL A 57 -16.61 -0.18 1.60
C VAL A 57 -15.55 0.92 1.75
N THR A 58 -14.39 0.63 2.31
CA THR A 58 -13.43 1.67 2.72
C THR A 58 -12.08 1.55 2.03
N ALA A 59 -11.75 0.37 1.48
CA ALA A 59 -10.57 0.18 0.67
C ALA A 59 -10.60 1.12 -0.54
N PRO A 60 -9.57 1.96 -0.76
CA PRO A 60 -9.54 2.88 -1.86
C PRO A 60 -9.64 2.18 -3.23
N LEU A 61 -10.27 2.85 -4.17
CA LEU A 61 -10.13 2.59 -5.60
C LEU A 61 -9.14 3.59 -6.18
N VAL A 62 -8.40 3.19 -7.21
CA VAL A 62 -7.40 4.05 -7.85
C VAL A 62 -7.75 4.24 -9.32
N TRP A 63 -7.98 5.47 -9.74
CA TRP A 63 -7.96 5.83 -11.15
C TRP A 63 -6.51 5.94 -11.62
N LEU A 64 -6.17 5.15 -12.62
CA LEU A 64 -4.96 5.30 -13.41
C LEU A 64 -5.27 6.25 -14.58
N ASP A 65 -4.31 7.11 -14.92
CA ASP A 65 -4.48 8.11 -15.98
C ASP A 65 -4.88 7.47 -17.33
N VAL A 66 -5.64 8.19 -18.17
CA VAL A 66 -6.03 7.75 -19.52
C VAL A 66 -4.83 7.44 -20.42
N ASN A 67 -3.67 8.04 -20.13
CA ASN A 67 -2.41 7.83 -20.83
C ASN A 67 -1.41 7.01 -19.99
N GLU A 68 -1.84 6.33 -18.93
CA GLU A 68 -0.97 5.47 -18.14
C GLU A 68 -0.43 4.32 -19.00
N THR A 69 0.87 4.08 -18.88
CA THR A 69 1.58 2.98 -19.55
C THR A 69 2.38 2.13 -18.59
N TYR A 70 2.59 2.60 -17.36
CA TYR A 70 3.27 1.91 -16.28
C TYR A 70 2.22 1.55 -15.23
N PHE A 71 1.55 0.42 -15.46
CA PHE A 71 0.49 -0.08 -14.59
C PHE A 71 1.06 -0.72 -13.32
N PRO A 72 0.23 -1.04 -12.31
CA PRO A 72 0.70 -1.70 -11.10
C PRO A 72 1.48 -2.99 -11.40
N GLY A 73 2.62 -3.15 -10.74
CA GLY A 73 3.57 -4.25 -10.94
C GLY A 73 3.32 -5.41 -9.99
N ASP A 74 3.84 -6.60 -10.30
CA ASP A 74 3.84 -7.73 -9.37
C ASP A 74 5.02 -7.63 -8.40
N ILE A 75 4.74 -7.64 -7.08
CA ILE A 75 5.77 -7.51 -6.04
C ILE A 75 6.82 -8.63 -6.15
N TYR A 76 6.39 -9.87 -6.40
CA TYR A 76 7.34 -10.97 -6.60
C TYR A 76 8.02 -10.91 -7.98
N GLY A 77 7.28 -10.54 -9.02
CA GLY A 77 7.79 -10.28 -10.36
C GLY A 77 8.97 -9.31 -10.37
N GLN A 78 8.95 -8.26 -9.54
CA GLN A 78 10.12 -7.39 -9.34
C GLN A 78 11.36 -8.18 -8.91
N VAL A 79 11.21 -9.04 -7.90
CA VAL A 79 12.30 -9.87 -7.36
C VAL A 79 12.82 -10.85 -8.41
N GLN A 80 11.93 -11.40 -9.24
CA GLN A 80 12.30 -12.32 -10.31
C GLN A 80 13.09 -11.64 -11.44
N ASN A 81 12.81 -10.36 -11.71
CA ASN A 81 13.45 -9.59 -12.77
C ASN A 81 14.67 -8.79 -12.31
N THR A 82 15.11 -8.99 -11.07
CA THR A 82 16.23 -8.26 -10.48
C THR A 82 17.27 -9.19 -9.86
N TYR A 83 18.44 -8.62 -9.53
CA TYR A 83 19.45 -9.25 -8.69
C TYR A 83 19.93 -8.26 -7.62
N PRO A 84 20.38 -8.75 -6.44
CA PRO A 84 20.85 -7.88 -5.40
C PRO A 84 22.25 -7.34 -5.73
N ALA A 85 22.44 -6.04 -5.60
CA ALA A 85 23.73 -5.38 -5.82
C ALA A 85 24.09 -4.43 -4.66
N LEU A 86 25.40 -4.27 -4.42
CA LEU A 86 25.98 -3.29 -3.51
C LEU A 86 27.10 -2.58 -4.26
N ASN A 87 27.08 -1.24 -4.27
CA ASN A 87 28.07 -0.43 -5.00
C ASN A 87 28.24 -0.88 -6.46
N TYR A 88 27.13 -1.01 -7.20
CA TYR A 88 27.09 -1.46 -8.61
C TYR A 88 27.65 -2.87 -8.86
N THR A 89 27.91 -3.65 -7.81
CA THR A 89 28.45 -5.01 -7.91
C THR A 89 27.41 -6.01 -7.44
N LYS A 90 27.13 -7.02 -8.28
CA LYS A 90 26.23 -8.12 -7.93
C LYS A 90 26.71 -8.82 -6.66
N ILE A 91 25.82 -8.93 -5.67
CA ILE A 91 26.05 -9.67 -4.45
C ILE A 91 26.01 -11.18 -4.78
N THR A 92 26.88 -11.95 -4.14
CA THR A 92 26.86 -13.42 -4.18
C THR A 92 26.81 -13.96 -2.75
N GLY A 93 26.46 -15.23 -2.56
CA GLY A 93 26.46 -15.87 -1.23
C GLY A 93 25.17 -15.71 -0.41
N TYR A 94 24.06 -15.31 -1.04
CA TYR A 94 22.71 -15.38 -0.48
C TYR A 94 22.01 -16.68 -0.93
N THR A 95 20.93 -17.09 -0.25
CA THR A 95 20.13 -18.24 -0.67
C THR A 95 19.44 -17.97 -2.01
N THR A 96 19.66 -18.85 -2.98
CA THR A 96 19.07 -18.78 -4.32
C THR A 96 18.00 -19.87 -4.53
N PRO A 97 16.93 -19.61 -5.32
CA PRO A 97 16.58 -18.32 -5.93
C PRO A 97 16.18 -17.27 -4.88
N LEU A 98 16.26 -15.98 -5.25
CA LEU A 98 15.74 -14.90 -4.42
C LEU A 98 14.21 -14.94 -4.46
N THR A 99 13.58 -14.88 -3.30
CA THR A 99 12.11 -14.91 -3.14
C THR A 99 11.68 -13.90 -2.10
N LEU A 100 10.38 -13.65 -2.00
CA LEU A 100 9.83 -12.82 -0.93
C LEU A 100 10.05 -13.42 0.48
N ASP A 101 10.32 -14.72 0.59
CA ASP A 101 10.60 -15.40 1.85
C ASP A 101 12.06 -15.29 2.32
N ASN A 102 12.98 -14.78 1.48
CA ASN A 102 14.39 -14.70 1.85
C ASN A 102 15.02 -13.34 1.52
N LEU A 103 14.23 -12.33 1.19
CA LEU A 103 14.73 -11.02 0.78
C LEU A 103 15.44 -10.26 1.92
N ASP A 104 15.00 -10.46 3.17
CA ASP A 104 15.59 -9.86 4.38
C ASP A 104 17.03 -10.31 4.66
N GLN A 105 17.43 -11.50 4.19
CA GLN A 105 18.81 -11.98 4.32
C GLN A 105 19.82 -11.01 3.70
N LEU A 106 19.38 -10.24 2.68
CA LEU A 106 20.21 -9.27 1.98
C LEU A 106 20.68 -8.13 2.90
N ASN A 107 19.97 -7.90 4.02
CA ASN A 107 20.34 -6.90 5.00
C ASN A 107 21.75 -7.12 5.57
N ALA A 108 22.21 -8.37 5.64
CA ALA A 108 23.54 -8.73 6.15
C ALA A 108 24.70 -8.27 5.26
N PHE A 109 24.44 -7.94 3.99
CA PHE A 109 25.48 -7.56 3.02
C PHE A 109 25.74 -6.05 3.01
N GLY A 110 24.69 -5.24 3.01
CA GLY A 110 24.80 -3.79 2.87
C GLY A 110 23.65 -3.01 3.50
N ASN A 111 22.73 -3.68 4.20
CA ASN A 111 21.54 -3.10 4.80
C ASN A 111 20.75 -2.25 3.78
N THR A 112 20.57 -0.95 4.02
CA THR A 112 19.85 -0.01 3.14
C THR A 112 20.57 0.29 1.82
N ASN A 113 21.84 -0.13 1.68
CA ASN A 113 22.65 0.07 0.48
C ASN A 113 22.63 -1.14 -0.46
N VAL A 114 21.72 -2.10 -0.25
CA VAL A 114 21.47 -3.18 -1.21
C VAL A 114 20.34 -2.77 -2.14
N TYR A 115 20.54 -3.00 -3.44
CA TYR A 115 19.64 -2.57 -4.51
C TYR A 115 19.13 -3.80 -5.27
N LEU A 116 17.82 -3.87 -5.53
CA LEU A 116 17.23 -4.85 -6.45
C LEU A 116 17.41 -4.36 -7.89
N THR A 117 18.62 -4.56 -8.42
CA THR A 117 19.07 -4.08 -9.72
C THR A 117 18.44 -4.88 -10.85
N SER A 118 17.92 -4.20 -11.87
CA SER A 118 17.30 -4.82 -13.05
C SER A 118 18.28 -5.78 -13.74
N ASN A 119 17.81 -6.97 -14.11
CA ASN A 119 18.60 -7.93 -14.89
C ASN A 119 18.97 -7.38 -16.28
N GLU A 120 18.16 -6.46 -16.81
CA GLU A 120 18.30 -5.87 -18.14
C GLU A 120 18.84 -4.44 -18.10
N GLY A 121 18.76 -3.78 -16.94
CA GLY A 121 19.10 -2.38 -16.74
C GLY A 121 17.95 -1.42 -17.05
N ILE A 122 17.91 -0.28 -16.35
CA ILE A 122 16.85 0.73 -16.48
C ILE A 122 16.73 1.30 -17.91
N GLU A 123 17.86 1.54 -18.58
CA GLU A 123 17.91 2.12 -19.94
C GLU A 123 17.37 1.17 -21.02
N ALA A 124 17.17 -0.11 -20.71
CA ALA A 124 16.64 -1.09 -21.65
C ALA A 124 15.11 -1.03 -21.77
N PHE A 125 14.42 -0.37 -20.82
CA PHE A 125 12.95 -0.32 -20.73
C PHE A 125 12.28 -1.69 -20.97
N PRO A 126 12.64 -2.72 -20.20
CA PRO A 126 12.11 -4.05 -20.41
C PRO A 126 10.60 -4.11 -20.20
N ALA A 127 9.94 -5.04 -20.90
CA ALA A 127 8.48 -5.10 -20.96
C ALA A 127 7.79 -5.18 -19.59
N TRP A 128 8.45 -5.78 -18.58
CA TRP A 128 7.90 -5.92 -17.23
C TRP A 128 7.79 -4.58 -16.46
N PHE A 129 8.42 -3.50 -16.94
CA PHE A 129 8.22 -2.14 -16.42
C PHE A 129 6.78 -1.67 -16.61
N HIS A 130 6.08 -2.13 -17.66
CA HIS A 130 4.69 -1.75 -17.92
C HIS A 130 3.70 -2.31 -16.90
N GLY A 131 4.12 -3.23 -16.04
CA GLY A 131 3.26 -3.86 -15.04
C GLY A 131 2.10 -4.62 -15.67
N THR A 132 1.00 -4.74 -14.91
CA THR A 132 -0.22 -5.45 -15.32
C THR A 132 -1.38 -4.47 -15.38
N GLN A 133 -1.91 -4.24 -16.59
CA GLN A 133 -3.09 -3.39 -16.75
C GLN A 133 -4.29 -4.05 -16.05
N PRO A 134 -5.05 -3.31 -15.22
CA PRO A 134 -6.29 -3.83 -14.64
C PRO A 134 -7.30 -4.22 -15.72
N ASN A 135 -7.97 -5.36 -15.52
CA ASN A 135 -9.04 -5.83 -16.40
C ASN A 135 -10.34 -4.98 -16.23
N SER A 136 -11.42 -5.37 -16.90
CA SER A 136 -12.72 -4.67 -16.79
C SER A 136 -13.36 -4.69 -15.39
N HIS A 137 -12.86 -5.51 -14.48
CA HIS A 137 -13.26 -5.57 -13.08
C HIS A 137 -12.27 -4.81 -12.16
N GLY A 138 -11.27 -4.16 -12.74
CA GLY A 138 -10.23 -3.44 -12.01
C GLY A 138 -9.20 -4.36 -11.35
N VAL A 139 -9.08 -5.63 -11.76
CA VAL A 139 -8.14 -6.59 -11.17
C VAL A 139 -6.88 -6.69 -12.03
N THR A 140 -5.72 -6.66 -11.39
CA THR A 140 -4.41 -6.99 -12.01
C THR A 140 -4.23 -8.51 -12.04
N GLU A 141 -4.76 -9.16 -13.07
CA GLU A 141 -4.76 -10.62 -13.16
C GLU A 141 -3.34 -11.20 -13.16
N GLY A 142 -3.08 -12.15 -12.25
CA GLY A 142 -1.78 -12.81 -12.16
C GLY A 142 -0.67 -11.98 -11.50
N ALA A 143 -0.96 -10.75 -11.05
CA ALA A 143 -0.02 -9.88 -10.35
C ALA A 143 -0.55 -9.48 -8.98
N THR A 144 0.27 -9.63 -7.94
CA THR A 144 0.00 -9.15 -6.58
C THR A 144 0.63 -7.78 -6.44
N SER A 145 -0.14 -6.74 -6.76
CA SER A 145 0.32 -5.35 -6.83
C SER A 145 0.02 -4.53 -5.59
N CYS A 146 -0.60 -5.15 -4.59
CA CYS A 146 -1.05 -4.49 -3.37
C CYS A 146 -0.55 -5.23 -2.12
N ALA A 147 -0.13 -4.47 -1.12
CA ALA A 147 0.09 -4.96 0.23
C ALA A 147 -0.71 -4.13 1.23
N ILE A 148 -1.56 -4.79 2.01
CA ILE A 148 -2.36 -4.17 3.06
C ILE A 148 -1.65 -4.36 4.39
N VAL A 149 -1.35 -3.27 5.08
CA VAL A 149 -0.76 -3.31 6.43
C VAL A 149 -1.68 -2.59 7.40
N THR A 150 -2.08 -3.29 8.46
CA THR A 150 -2.90 -2.72 9.53
C THR A 150 -2.08 -2.45 10.77
N VAL A 151 -2.31 -1.31 11.41
CA VAL A 151 -1.68 -0.91 12.67
C VAL A 151 -2.79 -0.61 13.67
N ASP A 152 -2.98 -1.51 14.63
CA ASP A 152 -3.89 -1.29 15.76
C ASP A 152 -3.15 -0.49 16.85
N HIS A 153 -3.76 0.61 17.29
CA HIS A 153 -3.19 1.47 18.33
C HIS A 153 -3.65 1.07 19.75
N GLY A 154 -4.54 0.08 19.88
CA GLY A 154 -5.02 -0.44 21.15
C GLY A 154 -6.05 0.46 21.87
N ASP A 155 -6.47 1.55 21.24
CA ASP A 155 -7.44 2.53 21.77
C ASP A 155 -8.73 2.61 20.93
N GLY A 156 -8.94 1.63 20.06
CA GLY A 156 -10.02 1.62 19.06
C GLY A 156 -9.65 2.31 17.75
N THR A 157 -8.47 2.93 17.66
CA THR A 157 -7.93 3.45 16.39
C THR A 157 -7.19 2.37 15.63
N LEU A 158 -7.49 2.23 14.34
CA LEU A 158 -6.73 1.39 13.42
C LEU A 158 -6.35 2.19 12.18
N ASP A 159 -5.08 2.15 11.79
CA ASP A 159 -4.62 2.67 10.49
C ASP A 159 -4.45 1.50 9.52
N ALA A 160 -5.13 1.54 8.37
CA ALA A 160 -4.96 0.56 7.30
C ALA A 160 -4.26 1.23 6.11
N PHE A 161 -3.03 0.79 5.83
CA PHE A 161 -2.25 1.19 4.67
C PHE A 161 -2.53 0.25 3.51
N TYR A 162 -2.77 0.82 2.34
CA TYR A 162 -2.93 0.12 1.06
C TYR A 162 -1.74 0.53 0.20
N PHE A 163 -0.66 -0.25 0.27
CA PHE A 163 0.54 -0.02 -0.52
C PHE A 163 0.35 -0.53 -1.94
N TYR A 164 0.75 0.29 -2.91
CA TYR A 164 0.70 0.04 -4.33
C TYR A 164 2.12 -0.12 -4.84
N PHE A 165 2.36 -1.21 -5.55
CA PHE A 165 3.66 -1.46 -6.15
C PHE A 165 3.62 -1.20 -7.65
N TYR A 166 4.62 -0.49 -8.15
CA TYR A 166 4.84 -0.28 -9.58
C TYR A 166 6.24 -0.76 -9.94
N SER A 167 6.39 -1.45 -11.06
CA SER A 167 7.69 -1.97 -11.51
C SER A 167 8.65 -0.86 -11.97
N PHE A 168 8.11 0.30 -12.32
CA PHE A 168 8.84 1.45 -12.83
C PHE A 168 8.05 2.71 -12.54
N ASN A 169 8.73 3.74 -12.02
CA ASN A 169 8.23 5.09 -11.93
C ASN A 169 8.88 5.91 -13.04
N LYS A 170 8.05 6.58 -13.83
CA LYS A 170 8.49 7.60 -14.77
C LYS A 170 8.43 8.94 -14.08
N GLY A 171 9.58 9.54 -13.87
CA GLY A 171 9.70 10.79 -13.11
C GLY A 171 9.13 12.00 -13.85
N ASP A 172 9.17 13.15 -13.18
CA ASP A 172 8.55 14.38 -13.64
C ASP A 172 9.20 14.99 -14.88
N ILE A 173 8.39 15.71 -15.65
CA ILE A 173 8.88 16.54 -16.74
C ILE A 173 9.24 17.92 -16.19
N VAL A 174 10.54 18.17 -16.01
CA VAL A 174 11.07 19.48 -15.61
C VAL A 174 11.76 20.13 -16.82
N LEU A 175 11.25 21.30 -17.24
CA LEU A 175 11.76 22.05 -18.39
C LEU A 175 11.81 21.24 -19.71
N GLY A 176 10.86 20.31 -19.89
CA GLY A 176 10.74 19.51 -21.11
C GLY A 176 11.62 18.25 -21.17
N ALA A 177 12.30 17.90 -20.07
CA ALA A 177 13.03 16.64 -19.91
C ALA A 177 12.47 15.84 -18.72
N VAL A 178 12.48 14.51 -18.83
CA VAL A 178 12.06 13.59 -17.77
C VAL A 178 13.19 13.46 -16.74
N TRP A 179 12.87 13.52 -15.45
CA TRP A 179 13.82 13.40 -14.35
C TRP A 179 13.24 12.56 -13.23
N GLY A 180 14.04 11.66 -12.68
CA GLY A 180 13.65 10.86 -11.53
C GLY A 180 13.16 9.45 -11.87
N ASP A 181 13.33 8.99 -13.11
CA ASP A 181 13.01 7.61 -13.50
C ASP A 181 13.70 6.62 -12.56
N HIS A 182 12.95 5.67 -12.03
CA HIS A 182 13.52 4.60 -11.22
C HIS A 182 12.76 3.29 -11.38
N VAL A 183 13.51 2.20 -11.32
CA VAL A 183 12.96 0.86 -11.25
C VAL A 183 12.38 0.65 -9.86
N GLY A 184 11.18 0.06 -9.82
CA GLY A 184 10.39 -0.20 -8.62
C GLY A 184 9.90 1.07 -7.91
N ASP A 185 8.68 1.06 -7.43
CA ASP A 185 8.11 2.16 -6.64
C ASP A 185 7.03 1.68 -5.67
N TRP A 186 6.89 2.42 -4.57
CA TRP A 186 5.93 2.19 -3.50
C TRP A 186 5.15 3.47 -3.19
N GLU A 187 3.89 3.47 -3.60
CA GLU A 187 2.90 4.49 -3.25
C GLU A 187 1.86 3.91 -2.28
N HIS A 188 1.04 4.74 -1.64
CA HIS A 188 -0.02 4.26 -0.77
C HIS A 188 -1.10 5.28 -0.47
N ASN A 189 -2.30 4.73 -0.25
CA ASN A 189 -3.29 5.37 0.60
C ASN A 189 -3.24 4.78 2.01
N MET A 190 -3.66 5.56 3.00
CA MET A 190 -3.97 5.03 4.34
C MET A 190 -5.36 5.50 4.75
N VAL A 191 -6.17 4.61 5.32
CA VAL A 191 -7.46 4.93 5.90
C VAL A 191 -7.36 4.75 7.42
N ARG A 192 -7.72 5.79 8.17
CA ARG A 192 -7.82 5.74 9.63
C ARG A 192 -9.25 5.41 10.04
N PHE A 193 -9.38 4.44 10.93
CA PHE A 193 -10.64 4.02 11.53
C PHE A 193 -10.65 4.36 13.02
N THR A 194 -11.82 4.69 13.55
CA THR A 194 -12.10 4.76 14.98
C THR A 194 -13.29 3.86 15.27
N ASN A 195 -13.07 2.82 16.08
CA ASN A 195 -14.05 1.79 16.39
C ASN A 195 -14.70 1.17 15.14
N GLY A 196 -13.90 0.97 14.08
CA GLY A 196 -14.35 0.41 12.80
C GLY A 196 -14.94 1.42 11.81
N GLU A 197 -15.15 2.67 12.21
CA GLU A 197 -15.70 3.72 11.32
C GLU A 197 -14.58 4.56 10.69
N PRO A 198 -14.57 4.75 9.37
CA PRO A 198 -13.50 5.49 8.69
C PRO A 198 -13.59 7.00 8.97
N GLN A 199 -12.48 7.62 9.34
CA GLN A 199 -12.40 9.01 9.79
C GLN A 199 -11.61 9.90 8.84
N ALA A 200 -10.50 9.39 8.30
CA ALA A 200 -9.58 10.17 7.47
C ALA A 200 -8.85 9.27 6.47
N LEU A 201 -8.35 9.90 5.42
CA LEU A 201 -7.46 9.29 4.45
C LEU A 201 -6.16 10.06 4.33
N TRP A 202 -5.10 9.33 4.02
CA TRP A 202 -3.85 9.86 3.47
C TRP A 202 -3.70 9.46 2.01
N TYR A 203 -3.15 10.38 1.23
CA TYR A 203 -2.73 10.18 -0.15
C TYR A 203 -1.23 10.48 -0.22
N SER A 204 -0.38 9.48 -0.48
CA SER A 204 1.05 9.70 -0.62
C SER A 204 1.36 10.45 -1.91
N GLN A 205 2.30 11.38 -1.83
CA GLN A 205 2.76 12.16 -2.97
C GLN A 205 4.26 12.27 -2.84
N HIS A 206 5.00 11.53 -3.68
CA HIS A 206 6.46 11.54 -3.68
C HIS A 206 7.02 11.19 -2.28
N SER A 207 7.77 12.11 -1.67
CA SER A 207 8.32 11.95 -0.31
C SER A 207 7.35 12.34 0.82
N GLY A 208 6.13 12.76 0.50
CA GLY A 208 5.15 13.29 1.44
C GLY A 208 3.73 12.84 1.12
N GLY A 209 2.77 13.76 1.24
CA GLY A 209 1.36 13.51 0.97
C GLY A 209 0.42 14.45 1.71
N GLU A 210 -0.87 14.21 1.51
CA GLU A 210 -1.95 15.02 2.07
C GLU A 210 -2.98 14.14 2.79
N ALA A 211 -3.55 14.69 3.86
CA ALA A 211 -4.63 14.05 4.59
C ALA A 211 -5.96 14.77 4.38
N PHE A 212 -7.04 14.01 4.25
CA PHE A 212 -8.41 14.53 4.14
C PHE A 212 -9.34 13.80 5.10
N THR A 213 -10.38 14.48 5.58
CA THR A 213 -11.47 13.78 6.29
C THR A 213 -12.15 12.80 5.34
N TYR A 214 -12.58 11.64 5.85
CA TYR A 214 -13.22 10.62 5.01
C TYR A 214 -14.40 11.16 4.22
N ASP A 215 -15.21 12.04 4.82
CA ASP A 215 -16.37 12.64 4.15
C ASP A 215 -16.01 13.58 2.99
N ALA A 216 -14.83 14.19 3.00
CA ALA A 216 -14.45 15.20 2.02
C ALA A 216 -14.03 14.63 0.66
N VAL A 217 -13.70 13.34 0.58
CA VAL A 217 -13.18 12.72 -0.65
C VAL A 217 -14.30 12.10 -1.49
N LEU A 218 -14.10 12.09 -2.81
CA LEU A 218 -14.98 11.42 -3.75
C LEU A 218 -15.05 9.92 -3.44
N LYS A 219 -16.23 9.33 -3.62
CA LYS A 219 -16.46 7.89 -3.43
C LYS A 219 -17.17 7.26 -4.62
N ILE A 220 -16.80 6.03 -4.98
CA ILE A 220 -17.54 5.15 -5.89
C ILE A 220 -18.03 3.96 -5.07
N ASN A 221 -19.35 3.76 -5.00
CA ASN A 221 -19.95 2.70 -4.19
C ASN A 221 -19.43 2.69 -2.74
N SER A 222 -19.41 3.88 -2.12
CA SER A 222 -18.87 4.15 -0.78
C SER A 222 -17.35 4.04 -0.62
N ARG A 223 -16.61 3.53 -1.62
CA ARG A 223 -15.14 3.43 -1.60
C ARG A 223 -14.51 4.78 -1.93
N PRO A 224 -13.56 5.25 -1.13
CA PRO A 224 -12.83 6.47 -1.45
C PRO A 224 -12.04 6.28 -2.74
N VAL A 225 -11.92 7.35 -3.52
CA VAL A 225 -11.22 7.35 -4.80
C VAL A 225 -9.89 8.07 -4.65
N SER A 226 -8.87 7.50 -5.26
CA SER A 226 -7.55 8.04 -5.46
C SER A 226 -7.27 8.18 -6.96
N TYR A 227 -6.52 9.20 -7.33
CA TYR A 227 -6.07 9.42 -8.68
C TYR A 227 -4.54 9.31 -8.70
N SER A 228 -4.02 8.34 -9.44
CA SER A 228 -2.59 8.12 -9.61
C SER A 228 -2.04 9.06 -10.67
N GLY A 229 -0.94 9.74 -10.35
CA GLY A 229 -0.14 10.52 -11.30
C GLY A 229 0.32 9.62 -12.45
N GLN A 230 0.24 10.13 -13.68
CA GLN A 230 0.68 9.42 -14.87
C GLN A 230 2.19 9.15 -14.78
N GLY A 231 2.57 7.88 -14.60
CA GLY A 231 3.96 7.45 -14.50
C GLY A 231 4.66 7.74 -13.18
N THR A 232 4.40 8.89 -12.53
CA THR A 232 4.97 9.25 -11.22
C THR A 232 4.28 8.56 -10.06
N HIS A 233 3.05 8.09 -10.29
CA HIS A 233 2.20 7.32 -9.37
C HIS A 233 1.80 8.00 -8.06
N ALA A 234 2.23 9.24 -7.81
CA ALA A 234 1.75 10.06 -6.70
C ALA A 234 0.21 10.08 -6.65
N ASN A 235 -0.35 9.96 -5.44
CA ASN A 235 -1.78 9.79 -5.22
C ASN A 235 -2.44 11.12 -4.86
N TYR A 236 -3.58 11.39 -5.50
CA TYR A 236 -4.34 12.62 -5.35
C TYR A 236 -5.82 12.35 -5.05
N ALA A 237 -6.44 13.22 -4.25
CA ALA A 237 -7.87 13.12 -3.92
C ALA A 237 -8.79 13.59 -5.06
N ILE A 238 -8.25 14.36 -6.02
CA ILE A 238 -8.97 14.90 -7.17
C ILE A 238 -8.16 14.67 -8.45
N GLN A 239 -8.85 14.59 -9.59
CA GLN A 239 -8.20 14.62 -10.90
C GLN A 239 -7.72 16.02 -11.29
N GLY A 240 -6.86 16.09 -12.29
CA GLY A 240 -6.36 17.33 -12.86
C GLY A 240 -4.84 17.42 -12.82
N VAL A 241 -4.36 18.66 -12.81
CA VAL A 241 -2.94 19.02 -12.77
C VAL A 241 -2.58 19.38 -11.35
N HIS A 242 -1.51 18.79 -10.83
CA HIS A 242 -1.01 19.01 -9.48
C HIS A 242 0.46 19.42 -9.53
N ASP A 243 0.70 20.73 -9.50
CA ASP A 243 2.05 21.25 -9.35
C ASP A 243 2.53 21.08 -7.93
N HIS A 244 3.74 20.55 -7.80
CA HIS A 244 4.39 20.26 -6.52
C HIS A 244 5.80 20.85 -6.47
N THR A 245 6.06 21.91 -7.26
CA THR A 245 7.34 22.64 -7.27
C THR A 245 7.76 23.08 -5.86
N ILE A 246 6.78 23.40 -5.00
CA ILE A 246 7.00 23.63 -3.58
C ILE A 246 6.60 22.33 -2.84
N PRO A 247 7.55 21.63 -2.20
CA PRO A 247 7.25 20.38 -1.49
C PRO A 247 6.11 20.55 -0.48
N GLY A 248 5.09 19.69 -0.58
CA GLY A 248 3.91 19.70 0.30
C GLY A 248 2.88 20.79 0.00
N VAL A 249 2.96 21.45 -1.17
CA VAL A 249 1.96 22.41 -1.64
C VAL A 249 1.52 22.03 -3.04
N ASN A 250 0.25 21.65 -3.20
CA ASN A 250 -0.35 21.38 -4.50
C ASN A 250 -0.97 22.66 -5.09
N LEU A 251 -0.45 23.08 -6.24
CA LEU A 251 -0.99 24.19 -7.03
C LEU A 251 -1.65 23.65 -8.31
N PRO A 252 -2.68 24.33 -8.86
CA PRO A 252 -3.37 23.84 -10.05
C PRO A 252 -2.53 23.93 -11.35
N PHE A 253 -1.34 24.53 -11.30
CA PHE A 253 -0.37 24.61 -12.38
C PHE A 253 0.97 25.12 -11.85
N GLY A 254 2.06 24.70 -12.50
CA GLY A 254 3.39 25.25 -12.24
C GLY A 254 4.51 24.54 -13.01
N PRO A 255 5.77 24.71 -12.60
CA PRO A 255 6.93 24.14 -13.30
C PRO A 255 7.08 22.62 -13.26
N VAL A 256 6.52 21.93 -12.25
CA VAL A 256 6.67 20.48 -12.04
C VAL A 256 5.30 19.92 -11.71
N ASN A 257 4.67 19.22 -12.65
CA ASN A 257 3.28 18.81 -12.52
C ASN A 257 3.10 17.31 -12.64
N ASP A 258 2.28 16.77 -11.74
CA ASP A 258 1.61 15.50 -11.94
C ASP A 258 0.31 15.70 -12.71
N TYR A 259 0.01 14.73 -13.57
CA TYR A 259 -1.23 14.68 -14.34
C TYR A 259 -2.05 13.48 -13.92
N THR A 260 -3.33 13.72 -13.66
CA THR A 260 -4.25 12.70 -13.22
C THR A 260 -5.58 12.81 -13.94
N SER A 261 -6.17 11.66 -14.28
CA SER A 261 -7.48 11.56 -14.92
C SER A 261 -8.18 10.24 -14.60
N ASN A 262 -9.41 10.10 -15.05
CA ASN A 262 -10.26 8.93 -14.86
C ASN A 262 -10.14 7.92 -16.02
N GLY A 263 -8.95 7.34 -16.21
CA GLY A 263 -8.67 6.34 -17.23
C GLY A 263 -9.11 4.93 -16.85
N THR A 264 -8.18 4.12 -16.35
CA THR A 264 -8.46 2.74 -15.93
C THR A 264 -8.74 2.69 -14.44
N LEU A 265 -9.91 2.18 -14.03
CA LEU A 265 -10.22 2.00 -12.61
C LEU A 265 -9.57 0.72 -12.10
N TRP A 266 -8.70 0.84 -11.11
CA TRP A 266 -8.04 -0.26 -10.44
C TRP A 266 -8.67 -0.49 -9.05
N ASP A 267 -8.88 -1.76 -8.72
CA ASP A 267 -9.21 -2.26 -7.39
C ASP A 267 -7.98 -2.98 -6.79
N PRO A 268 -7.20 -2.29 -5.94
CA PRO A 268 -6.05 -2.90 -5.26
C PRO A 268 -6.40 -4.10 -4.39
N THR A 269 -7.67 -4.29 -4.01
CA THR A 269 -8.11 -5.44 -3.20
C THR A 269 -8.48 -6.67 -4.04
N GLY A 270 -8.35 -6.58 -5.37
CA GLY A 270 -8.54 -7.71 -6.28
C GLY A 270 -7.47 -8.80 -6.12
N ASN A 271 -6.23 -8.41 -5.81
CA ASN A 271 -5.13 -9.32 -5.49
C ASN A 271 -4.11 -8.63 -4.58
N TYR A 272 -3.92 -9.13 -3.36
CA TYR A 272 -3.10 -8.47 -2.34
C TYR A 272 -2.46 -9.48 -1.37
N TYR A 273 -1.39 -9.03 -0.71
CA TYR A 273 -0.94 -9.59 0.55
C TYR A 273 -1.45 -8.75 1.72
N ALA A 274 -1.69 -9.36 2.88
CA ALA A 274 -2.16 -8.63 4.05
C ALA A 274 -1.48 -9.00 5.36
N TYR A 275 -1.18 -7.98 6.16
CA TYR A 275 -0.42 -8.10 7.40
C TYR A 275 -0.96 -7.18 8.51
N SER A 276 -0.82 -7.62 9.76
CA SER A 276 -0.81 -6.73 10.91
C SER A 276 0.62 -6.33 11.24
N TYR A 277 0.79 -5.11 11.74
CA TYR A 277 2.05 -4.59 12.25
C TYR A 277 1.88 -4.12 13.69
N ASP A 278 2.61 -4.74 14.60
CA ASP A 278 2.68 -4.35 16.01
C ASP A 278 3.67 -3.18 16.16
N ASN A 279 3.16 -2.02 16.55
CA ASN A 279 3.95 -0.79 16.68
C ASN A 279 4.88 -0.76 17.91
N VAL A 280 4.73 -1.70 18.86
CA VAL A 280 5.58 -1.85 20.05
C VAL A 280 6.73 -2.79 19.76
N THR A 281 6.44 -3.95 19.16
CA THR A 281 7.45 -4.98 18.87
C THR A 281 8.08 -4.83 17.50
N ALA A 282 7.53 -3.96 16.64
CA ALA A 282 7.91 -3.78 15.24
C ALA A 282 7.82 -5.07 14.40
N VAL A 283 6.85 -5.93 14.72
CA VAL A 283 6.65 -7.23 14.07
C VAL A 283 5.49 -7.20 13.09
N PHE A 284 5.75 -7.62 11.86
CA PHE A 284 4.73 -7.98 10.87
C PHE A 284 4.23 -9.41 11.09
N THR A 285 2.91 -9.60 11.07
CA THR A 285 2.25 -10.91 11.09
C THR A 285 1.32 -11.02 9.89
N ALA A 286 1.46 -12.08 9.09
CA ALA A 286 0.56 -12.32 7.97
C ALA A 286 -0.83 -12.75 8.43
N TYR A 287 -1.86 -12.22 7.77
CA TYR A 287 -3.25 -12.64 7.99
C TYR A 287 -3.56 -13.99 7.33
N ASP A 288 -2.80 -14.39 6.31
CA ASP A 288 -2.82 -15.72 5.72
C ASP A 288 -1.41 -16.33 5.80
N SER A 289 -1.30 -17.56 6.30
CA SER A 289 -0.01 -18.25 6.45
C SER A 289 0.73 -18.50 5.14
N SER A 290 0.06 -18.37 3.99
CA SER A 290 0.68 -18.46 2.66
C SER A 290 1.36 -17.17 2.21
N TYR A 291 1.11 -16.04 2.88
CA TYR A 291 1.72 -14.77 2.50
C TYR A 291 3.17 -14.70 3.01
N PRO A 292 4.15 -14.43 2.12
CA PRO A 292 5.54 -14.27 2.55
C PRO A 292 5.67 -13.01 3.41
N VAL A 293 6.36 -13.08 4.54
CA VAL A 293 6.50 -11.93 5.47
C VAL A 293 7.88 -11.27 5.32
N ASN A 294 8.92 -12.04 5.00
CA ASN A 294 10.29 -11.60 5.12
C ASN A 294 10.65 -10.42 4.20
N TRP A 295 9.99 -10.28 3.05
CA TRP A 295 10.18 -9.13 2.16
C TRP A 295 9.88 -7.78 2.82
N LEU A 296 8.95 -7.71 3.77
CA LEU A 296 8.68 -6.48 4.54
C LEU A 296 9.87 -6.08 5.40
N TYR A 297 10.72 -7.03 5.77
CA TYR A 297 11.94 -6.78 6.53
C TYR A 297 13.17 -6.50 5.65
N PHE A 298 13.08 -6.54 4.33
CA PHE A 298 14.16 -6.05 3.47
C PHE A 298 14.37 -4.55 3.67
N ASN A 299 15.60 -4.15 4.02
CA ASN A 299 15.98 -2.76 4.27
C ASN A 299 16.45 -2.04 3.01
N GLY A 300 16.78 -2.76 1.93
CA GLY A 300 17.37 -2.16 0.74
C GLY A 300 16.36 -1.42 -0.15
N GLN A 301 16.86 -1.04 -1.32
CA GLN A 301 16.14 -0.31 -2.35
C GLN A 301 15.46 -1.27 -3.31
N TRP A 302 14.18 -1.04 -3.57
CA TRP A 302 13.39 -1.75 -4.57
C TRP A 302 13.65 -1.16 -5.94
N GLY A 303 14.86 -1.35 -6.47
CA GLY A 303 15.26 -0.76 -7.74
C GLY A 303 16.76 -0.73 -7.97
N ASP A 304 17.15 -0.21 -9.13
CA ASP A 304 18.53 0.08 -9.47
C ASP A 304 19.15 1.11 -8.51
N ILE A 305 20.47 1.09 -8.40
CA ILE A 305 21.23 2.21 -7.87
C ILE A 305 21.28 3.30 -8.94
N GLN A 306 21.13 4.57 -8.54
CA GLN A 306 21.21 5.73 -9.42
C GLN A 306 22.37 5.59 -10.42
N VAL A 307 22.10 5.73 -11.72
CA VAL A 307 23.12 5.50 -12.76
C VAL A 307 24.27 6.51 -12.58
N ALA A 308 25.51 6.01 -12.61
CA ALA A 308 26.68 6.84 -12.34
C ALA A 308 26.99 7.78 -13.52
N LYS A 309 27.59 8.95 -13.22
CA LYS A 309 28.11 9.92 -14.22
C LYS A 309 27.06 10.53 -15.17
N GLN A 310 25.79 10.50 -14.80
CA GLN A 310 24.75 11.26 -15.48
C GLN A 310 24.94 12.78 -15.29
N ARG A 311 24.50 13.57 -16.27
CA ARG A 311 24.43 15.03 -16.13
C ARG A 311 23.11 15.39 -15.45
N GLY A 312 23.17 15.93 -14.24
CA GLY A 312 21.99 16.44 -13.55
C GLY A 312 21.79 17.95 -13.74
N ILE A 313 20.56 18.41 -13.57
CA ILE A 313 20.20 19.84 -13.49
C ILE A 313 19.61 20.10 -12.11
N PHE A 314 20.13 21.10 -11.39
CA PHE A 314 19.73 21.42 -10.01
C PHE A 314 19.78 20.23 -9.02
N GLY A 315 20.63 19.24 -9.27
CA GLY A 315 20.75 18.03 -8.44
C GLY A 315 19.74 16.93 -8.77
N GLN A 316 18.87 17.13 -9.77
CA GLN A 316 17.99 16.09 -10.31
C GLN A 316 18.71 15.31 -11.40
N TYR A 317 18.47 14.00 -11.46
CA TYR A 317 19.07 13.07 -12.41
C TYR A 317 17.96 12.32 -13.17
N GLU A 318 18.25 11.92 -14.41
CA GLU A 318 17.28 11.19 -15.23
C GLU A 318 16.93 9.86 -14.56
N TYR A 319 17.93 9.02 -14.30
CA TYR A 319 17.75 7.73 -13.62
C TYR A 319 18.21 7.81 -12.17
N THR A 320 17.31 7.63 -11.21
CA THR A 320 17.59 7.68 -9.77
C THR A 320 17.50 6.30 -9.12
N SER A 321 17.68 6.22 -7.81
CA SER A 321 17.54 4.95 -7.09
C SER A 321 16.08 4.68 -6.76
N GLY A 322 15.65 3.43 -6.87
CA GLY A 322 14.32 3.03 -6.36
C GLY A 322 14.21 3.20 -4.84
N PRO A 323 13.00 3.29 -4.28
CA PRO A 323 12.78 3.57 -2.87
C PRO A 323 12.94 2.33 -1.98
N ASN A 324 13.00 2.55 -0.67
CA ASN A 324 12.84 1.48 0.31
C ASN A 324 11.37 1.02 0.41
N GLY A 325 11.17 -0.17 0.98
CA GLY A 325 9.85 -0.81 1.07
C GLY A 325 8.88 -0.23 2.13
N PRO A 326 7.69 -0.82 2.27
CA PRO A 326 6.58 -0.30 3.08
C PRO A 326 6.91 0.08 4.52
N LYS A 327 7.81 -0.65 5.19
CA LYS A 327 8.17 -0.36 6.59
C LYS A 327 8.79 1.02 6.82
N PHE A 328 9.31 1.66 5.78
CA PHE A 328 9.90 3.00 5.85
C PHE A 328 8.89 4.12 5.57
N LYS A 329 7.62 3.80 5.32
CA LYS A 329 6.56 4.76 4.99
C LYS A 329 5.78 5.23 6.24
N SER A 330 6.49 5.42 7.36
CA SER A 330 5.95 5.94 8.62
C SER A 330 4.68 5.24 9.12
N LEU A 331 4.75 3.91 9.28
CA LEU A 331 3.61 3.09 9.74
C LEU A 331 3.04 3.55 11.10
N VAL A 332 3.87 4.17 11.94
CA VAL A 332 3.45 4.79 13.21
C VAL A 332 3.44 6.30 13.03
N ARG A 333 2.26 6.86 12.74
CA ARG A 333 2.12 8.30 12.47
C ARG A 333 2.12 9.14 13.75
N THR A 334 2.96 10.17 13.78
CA THR A 334 2.96 11.14 14.87
C THR A 334 1.84 12.17 14.69
N ASN A 335 1.59 13.01 15.69
CA ASN A 335 0.61 14.10 15.58
C ASN A 335 0.93 15.13 14.48
N HIS A 336 2.20 15.25 14.08
CA HIS A 336 2.64 16.21 13.07
C HIS A 336 2.28 15.76 11.64
N ASP A 337 2.11 14.45 11.41
CA ASP A 337 1.69 13.84 10.14
C ASP A 337 0.16 13.91 9.91
N ARG A 338 -0.56 14.67 10.76
CA ARG A 338 -2.03 14.73 10.84
C ARG A 338 -2.62 16.05 10.37
N ARG A 339 -1.97 16.81 9.47
CA ARG A 339 -2.61 17.98 8.85
C ARG A 339 -3.75 17.51 7.95
N ILE A 340 -4.91 17.28 8.56
CA ILE A 340 -6.14 16.89 7.89
C ILE A 340 -6.76 18.16 7.31
N VAL A 341 -6.85 18.21 5.99
CA VAL A 341 -7.61 19.21 5.26
C VAL A 341 -9.09 18.82 5.37
N SER A 342 -9.87 19.62 6.08
CA SER A 342 -11.32 19.49 6.13
C SER A 342 -11.96 20.57 5.26
N TYR A 343 -12.73 20.19 4.26
CA TYR A 343 -13.67 21.10 3.59
C TYR A 343 -15.04 20.89 4.25
N ARG A 344 -15.62 21.97 4.79
CA ARG A 344 -17.01 22.00 5.27
C ARG A 344 -17.94 22.41 4.16
#